data_AF-A0A1Q5UIR4-F1
#
_entry.id   AF-A0A1Q5UIR4-F1
#
_cell.length_a   1.000
_cell.length_b   1.000
_cell.length_c   1.000
_cell.angle_alpha   90.00
_cell.angle_beta   90.00
_cell.angle_gamma   90.00
#
_symmetry.space_group_name_H-M   'P 1'
#
loop_
_entity.id
_entity.type
_entity.pdbx_description
1 polymer ?
#
loop_
_entity_poly.entity_id
_entity_poly.type
_entity_poly.pdbx_seq_one_letter_code
_entity_poly.pdbx_strand_id
1 'polypeptide(L)'
;MNPNYPWMRPRRRGLSFLCVIAIVSCLAILAIWYGMNSDRDYIHPILTQLLPAGHCACQTSTTFQCSTCVSCSESSTLQLSASPSWKFQYPRDARNEALDQTQCQAAFQGLFEDIARGERYWRGHDGGLVTEDLDDITIEPGMVRAFISQGHLHVVTARAKGEDHRRKILGVLSSIHRALAADRDRVSRRDIEFVFSVEDKVEDVTNPHHPVWVFARTPTEEGVWLMPDFSFWAWDNPQNYIGPFDQVVDRIKRVDLPWDEKRPQLVWRGKPSFAPKLRRALIEAARDKPWGDVKQVDWDTGSNILRMEDHCQYMFIAHVEGRSYSASLKYRQACKSVIVAHKLQYIQHHHYLLVASGPNQNYVEVDRDFSDLAKKIEPLVIDTDAAHRIATNSVKTFRERYLTAAAEACYWRALFDGYGSVWNSTVNPWSDRTGKERGLRYESFILLESPKMFEFTADAAMSGYA
;
A
#
# COMPACT_ATOMS: atom_id res chain seq x y z
N MET A 1 3.91 -3.44 82.99
CA MET A 1 5.16 -3.67 82.22
C MET A 1 4.82 -4.57 81.03
N ASN A 2 4.99 -4.03 79.82
CA ASN A 2 4.89 -4.58 78.45
C ASN A 2 4.28 -5.97 78.17
N PRO A 3 3.24 -6.06 77.31
CA PRO A 3 3.06 -7.18 76.41
C PRO A 3 3.76 -6.91 75.07
N ASN A 4 4.66 -7.82 74.69
CA ASN A 4 5.37 -7.83 73.42
C ASN A 4 4.41 -8.08 72.23
N TYR A 5 4.35 -7.15 71.28
CA TYR A 5 3.80 -7.39 69.94
C TYR A 5 4.86 -8.06 69.05
N PRO A 6 4.60 -9.23 68.43
CA PRO A 6 5.49 -9.77 67.42
C PRO A 6 5.21 -9.05 66.10
N TRP A 7 6.09 -8.12 65.74
CA TRP A 7 6.11 -7.51 64.41
C TRP A 7 6.34 -8.60 63.37
N MET A 8 5.40 -8.74 62.42
CA MET A 8 5.59 -9.51 61.20
C MET A 8 6.84 -9.01 60.48
N ARG A 9 7.96 -9.74 60.59
CA ARG A 9 9.10 -9.55 59.69
C ARG A 9 8.64 -9.99 58.29
N PRO A 10 8.63 -9.13 57.27
CA PRO A 10 8.40 -9.60 55.91
C PRO A 10 9.46 -10.65 55.59
N ARG A 11 9.04 -11.86 55.25
CA ARG A 11 9.94 -12.98 54.94
C ARG A 11 10.92 -12.53 53.85
N ARG A 12 12.20 -12.35 54.19
CA ARG A 12 13.32 -12.03 53.28
C ARG A 12 13.31 -12.87 51.98
N ARG A 13 12.80 -14.11 52.06
CA ARG A 13 12.62 -15.01 50.90
C ARG A 13 11.57 -14.53 49.88
N GLY A 14 10.48 -13.90 50.33
CA GLY A 14 9.46 -13.33 49.43
C GLY A 14 9.97 -12.11 48.68
N LEU A 15 10.73 -11.25 49.33
CA LEU A 15 11.37 -10.09 48.69
C LEU A 15 12.42 -10.54 47.66
N SER A 16 13.23 -11.56 48.00
CA SER A 16 14.22 -12.12 47.07
C SER A 16 13.58 -12.79 45.85
N PHE A 17 12.44 -13.48 46.02
CA PHE A 17 11.71 -14.10 44.91
C PHE A 17 11.08 -13.05 43.98
N LEU A 18 10.51 -11.99 44.54
CA LEU A 18 10.00 -10.85 43.77
C LEU A 18 11.11 -10.13 42.99
N CYS A 19 12.29 -9.95 43.58
CA CYS A 19 13.44 -9.38 42.88
C CYS A 19 13.90 -10.27 41.71
N VAL A 20 13.93 -11.59 41.88
CA VAL A 20 14.29 -12.53 40.80
C VAL A 20 13.26 -12.45 39.67
N ILE A 21 11.96 -12.45 39.97
CA ILE A 21 10.91 -12.28 38.96
C ILE A 21 11.08 -10.94 38.23
N ALA A 22 11.30 -9.84 38.96
CA ALA A 22 11.48 -8.53 38.34
C ALA A 22 12.70 -8.49 37.40
N ILE A 23 13.82 -9.10 37.79
CA ILE A 23 15.02 -9.20 36.96
C ILE A 23 14.75 -10.05 35.72
N VAL A 24 14.14 -11.23 35.87
CA VAL A 24 13.81 -12.12 34.74
C VAL A 24 12.84 -11.43 33.78
N SER A 25 11.80 -10.77 34.30
CA SER A 25 10.86 -10.00 33.48
C SER A 25 11.55 -8.84 32.76
N CYS A 26 12.44 -8.11 33.43
CA CYS A 26 13.21 -7.02 32.82
C CYS A 26 14.11 -7.55 31.69
N LEU A 27 14.83 -8.66 31.93
CA LEU A 27 15.66 -9.30 30.91
C LEU A 27 14.83 -9.81 29.73
N ALA A 28 13.66 -10.40 29.98
CA ALA A 28 12.75 -10.84 28.92
C ALA A 28 12.22 -9.65 28.09
N ILE A 29 11.84 -8.55 28.74
CA ILE A 29 11.41 -7.31 28.06
C ILE A 29 12.55 -6.76 27.20
N LEU A 30 13.77 -6.67 27.74
CA LEU A 30 14.94 -6.19 27.00
C LEU A 30 15.27 -7.11 25.81
N ALA A 31 15.15 -8.42 25.98
CA ALA A 31 15.41 -9.38 24.91
C ALA A 31 14.36 -9.31 23.79
N ILE A 32 13.07 -9.16 24.13
CA ILE A 32 12.00 -8.94 23.15
C ILE A 32 12.18 -7.59 22.46
N TRP A 33 12.42 -6.52 23.21
CA TRP A 33 12.67 -5.18 22.67
C TRP A 33 13.86 -5.20 21.70
N TYR A 34 14.96 -5.86 22.07
CA TYR A 34 16.11 -6.05 21.20
C TYR A 34 15.73 -6.80 19.91
N GLY A 35 15.01 -7.91 20.04
CA GLY A 35 14.58 -8.70 18.88
C GLY A 35 13.63 -7.97 17.94
N MET A 36 12.76 -7.12 18.48
CA MET A 36 11.82 -6.30 17.70
C MET A 36 12.49 -5.13 16.96
N ASN A 37 13.53 -4.53 17.55
CA ASN A 37 14.15 -3.30 17.03
C ASN A 37 15.51 -3.53 16.35
N SER A 38 16.04 -4.75 16.39
CA SER A 38 17.31 -5.08 15.75
C SER A 38 17.10 -5.42 14.27
N ASP A 39 17.96 -4.86 13.41
CA ASP A 39 18.08 -5.18 11.99
C ASP A 39 19.28 -6.11 11.71
N ARG A 40 19.81 -6.81 12.72
CA ARG A 40 20.91 -7.77 12.54
C ARG A 40 20.50 -9.03 11.79
N ASP A 41 21.49 -9.61 11.10
CA ASP A 41 21.36 -10.80 10.21
C ASP A 41 20.93 -12.03 10.97
N TYR A 42 21.53 -12.18 12.15
CA TYR A 42 21.27 -13.29 13.02
C TYR A 42 20.73 -12.78 14.35
N ILE A 43 19.58 -13.32 14.72
CA ILE A 43 19.03 -13.28 16.07
C ILE A 43 18.75 -14.72 16.46
N HIS A 44 19.07 -15.09 17.69
CA HIS A 44 18.92 -16.46 18.16
C HIS A 44 17.48 -16.97 17.95
N PRO A 45 17.25 -18.17 17.40
CA PRO A 45 15.92 -18.67 17.04
C PRO A 45 14.88 -18.60 18.17
N ILE A 46 15.30 -18.87 19.42
CA ILE A 46 14.44 -18.73 20.61
C ILE A 46 13.83 -17.33 20.69
N LEU A 47 14.63 -16.27 20.47
CA LEU A 47 14.12 -14.91 20.49
C LEU A 47 13.14 -14.67 19.34
N THR A 48 13.43 -15.17 18.14
CA THR A 48 12.53 -15.00 16.97
C THR A 48 11.17 -15.68 17.16
N GLN A 49 11.11 -16.82 17.86
CA GLN A 49 9.87 -17.51 18.19
C GLN A 49 9.05 -16.76 19.25
N LEU A 50 9.74 -16.12 20.20
CA LEU A 50 9.13 -15.31 21.26
C LEU A 50 8.71 -13.92 20.79
N LEU A 51 9.14 -13.48 19.59
CA LEU A 51 8.69 -12.21 19.05
C LEU A 51 7.16 -12.23 18.92
N PRO A 52 6.47 -11.23 19.50
CA PRO A 52 5.06 -11.10 19.27
C PRO A 52 4.87 -10.92 17.75
N ALA A 53 3.84 -11.55 17.20
CA ALA A 53 3.40 -11.19 15.87
C ALA A 53 2.90 -9.72 15.83
N GLY A 54 2.68 -9.10 16.99
CA GLY A 54 2.02 -7.80 17.12
C GLY A 54 0.56 -7.90 16.67
N HIS A 55 -0.01 -6.81 16.17
CA HIS A 55 -1.27 -6.82 15.41
C HIS A 55 -1.16 -7.62 14.07
N CYS A 56 -0.02 -8.26 13.78
CA CYS A 56 0.12 -9.27 12.73
C CYS A 56 -0.19 -10.71 13.21
N ALA A 57 -0.80 -10.87 14.40
CA ALA A 57 -1.46 -12.12 14.77
C ALA A 57 -2.66 -12.34 13.83
N CYS A 58 -2.47 -13.18 12.82
CA CYS A 58 -3.51 -13.54 11.85
C CYS A 58 -4.76 -14.06 12.56
N GLN A 59 -5.79 -13.22 12.68
CA GLN A 59 -7.17 -13.69 12.77
C GLN A 59 -7.76 -13.93 11.37
N THR A 60 -7.20 -13.28 10.34
CA THR A 60 -7.64 -13.37 8.94
C THR A 60 -6.46 -13.34 7.96
N SER A 61 -6.61 -14.01 6.82
CA SER A 61 -5.74 -13.91 5.65
C SER A 61 -6.62 -13.62 4.45
N THR A 62 -6.22 -12.71 3.56
CA THR A 62 -7.08 -12.33 2.44
C THR A 62 -7.01 -13.38 1.35
N THR A 63 -8.16 -13.90 0.91
CA THR A 63 -8.28 -14.57 -0.38
C THR A 63 -8.75 -13.52 -1.38
N PHE A 64 -7.94 -13.21 -2.38
CA PHE A 64 -8.35 -12.30 -3.44
C PHE A 64 -9.31 -13.03 -4.38
N GLN A 65 -10.60 -12.97 -4.06
CA GLN A 65 -11.64 -13.42 -4.98
C GLN A 65 -12.01 -12.25 -5.88
N CYS A 66 -11.50 -12.25 -7.10
CA CYS A 66 -11.99 -11.36 -8.13
C CYS A 66 -13.38 -11.89 -8.56
N SER A 67 -14.44 -11.12 -8.32
CA SER A 67 -15.78 -11.50 -8.74
C SER A 67 -15.94 -11.41 -10.25
N THR A 68 -15.13 -10.56 -10.89
CA THR A 68 -14.97 -10.50 -12.33
C THR A 68 -13.90 -11.47 -12.84
N CYS A 69 -14.28 -12.28 -13.82
CA CYS A 69 -13.38 -13.27 -14.40
C CYS A 69 -12.34 -12.59 -15.31
N VAL A 70 -11.12 -12.38 -14.78
CA VAL A 70 -9.98 -11.82 -15.53
C VAL A 70 -9.68 -12.64 -16.81
N SER A 71 -9.93 -13.96 -16.76
CA SER A 71 -9.73 -14.92 -17.88
C SER A 71 -10.81 -14.88 -18.95
N CYS A 72 -12.04 -14.47 -18.61
CA CYS A 72 -13.19 -14.64 -19.49
C CYS A 72 -13.14 -13.67 -20.68
N SER A 73 -12.30 -12.64 -20.60
CA SER A 73 -12.04 -11.70 -21.69
C SER A 73 -11.37 -12.34 -22.93
N GLU A 74 -10.64 -13.45 -22.79
CA GLU A 74 -10.12 -14.17 -23.97
C GLU A 74 -11.21 -14.96 -24.70
N SER A 75 -12.24 -15.42 -23.99
CA SER A 75 -13.29 -16.30 -24.52
C SER A 75 -14.60 -15.59 -24.90
N SER A 76 -14.87 -14.40 -24.35
CA SER A 76 -16.12 -13.66 -24.58
C SER A 76 -16.06 -12.81 -25.86
N THR A 77 -16.07 -13.47 -27.02
CA THR A 77 -16.24 -12.84 -28.35
C THR A 77 -17.68 -12.92 -28.87
N LEU A 78 -18.68 -13.03 -27.99
CA LEU A 78 -20.08 -13.07 -28.42
C LEU A 78 -20.90 -11.89 -27.88
N GLN A 79 -21.13 -10.95 -28.79
CA GLN A 79 -22.24 -9.98 -28.91
C GLN A 79 -22.43 -8.91 -27.82
N LEU A 80 -22.08 -7.67 -28.16
CA LEU A 80 -23.05 -6.57 -28.29
C LEU A 80 -22.46 -5.38 -29.11
N SER A 81 -23.22 -4.96 -30.13
CA SER A 81 -23.21 -3.68 -30.89
C SER A 81 -21.91 -3.01 -31.39
N ALA A 82 -22.00 -2.60 -32.66
CA ALA A 82 -20.97 -1.95 -33.47
C ALA A 82 -20.61 -0.52 -33.04
N SER A 83 -19.42 -0.39 -32.47
CA SER A 83 -18.40 0.62 -32.82
C SER A 83 -17.12 -0.18 -33.06
N PRO A 84 -16.10 0.30 -33.81
CA PRO A 84 -14.85 -0.45 -33.93
C PRO A 84 -14.37 -0.72 -32.50
N SER A 85 -14.43 -1.99 -32.07
CA SER A 85 -14.33 -2.35 -30.66
C SER A 85 -12.94 -1.96 -30.20
N TRP A 86 -12.81 -0.81 -29.55
CA TRP A 86 -11.52 -0.35 -29.07
C TRP A 86 -10.99 -1.40 -28.10
N LYS A 87 -9.73 -1.79 -28.29
CA LYS A 87 -9.03 -2.73 -27.43
C LYS A 87 -7.75 -2.08 -26.97
N PHE A 88 -7.47 -2.19 -25.68
CA PHE A 88 -6.22 -1.76 -25.09
C PHE A 88 -5.05 -2.49 -25.76
N GLN A 89 -4.07 -1.72 -26.24
CA GLN A 89 -2.85 -2.23 -26.85
C GLN A 89 -1.63 -1.62 -26.16
N TYR A 90 -0.82 -2.48 -25.56
CA TYR A 90 0.50 -2.11 -25.07
C TYR A 90 1.50 -2.06 -26.24
N PRO A 91 2.39 -1.05 -26.36
CA PRO A 91 2.57 0.09 -25.45
C PRO A 91 1.72 1.32 -25.79
N ARG A 92 0.97 1.32 -26.91
CA ARG A 92 0.23 2.48 -27.45
C ARG A 92 -0.59 3.21 -26.39
N ASP A 93 -1.39 2.47 -25.63
CA ASP A 93 -2.37 3.04 -24.70
C ASP A 93 -1.84 3.17 -23.26
N ALA A 94 -0.66 2.61 -22.95
CA ALA A 94 -0.16 2.50 -21.57
C ALA A 94 0.06 3.86 -20.89
N ARG A 95 0.37 4.90 -21.67
CA ARG A 95 0.57 6.27 -21.17
C ARG A 95 -0.61 7.19 -21.47
N ASN A 96 -1.71 6.66 -21.99
CA ASN A 96 -2.89 7.46 -22.29
C ASN A 96 -3.72 7.65 -21.02
N GLU A 97 -3.42 8.68 -20.25
CA GLU A 97 -4.17 9.02 -19.03
C GLU A 97 -5.59 9.52 -19.32
N ALA A 98 -5.90 9.85 -20.58
CA ALA A 98 -7.17 10.41 -21.03
C ALA A 98 -8.14 9.37 -21.62
N LEU A 99 -7.94 8.07 -21.34
CA LEU A 99 -8.93 7.04 -21.69
C LEU A 99 -10.29 7.37 -21.05
N ASP A 100 -11.34 7.30 -21.85
CA ASP A 100 -12.72 7.53 -21.38
C ASP A 100 -13.21 6.39 -20.48
N GLN A 101 -14.37 6.58 -19.85
CA GLN A 101 -14.94 5.59 -18.91
C GLN A 101 -15.17 4.22 -19.56
N THR A 102 -15.63 4.18 -20.82
CA THR A 102 -15.90 2.93 -21.54
C THR A 102 -14.59 2.20 -21.84
N GLN A 103 -13.56 2.94 -22.25
CA GLN A 103 -12.21 2.41 -22.47
C GLN A 103 -11.59 1.90 -21.16
N CYS A 104 -11.70 2.64 -20.05
CA CYS A 104 -11.22 2.21 -18.74
C CYS A 104 -11.87 0.88 -18.29
N GLN A 105 -13.20 0.78 -18.38
CA GLN A 105 -13.96 -0.43 -18.03
C GLN A 105 -13.56 -1.63 -18.91
N ALA A 106 -13.42 -1.42 -20.22
CA ALA A 106 -12.99 -2.46 -21.15
C ALA A 106 -11.55 -2.92 -20.91
N ALA A 107 -10.64 -1.98 -20.61
CA ALA A 107 -9.22 -2.24 -20.45
C ALA A 107 -8.87 -2.87 -19.10
N PHE A 108 -9.53 -2.48 -18.00
CA PHE A 108 -9.04 -2.75 -16.65
C PHE A 108 -10.05 -3.51 -15.78
N GLN A 109 -10.66 -4.57 -16.33
CA GLN A 109 -11.54 -5.47 -15.58
C GLN A 109 -10.84 -6.03 -14.34
N GLY A 110 -11.55 -6.11 -13.21
CA GLY A 110 -11.00 -6.53 -11.91
C GLY A 110 -10.22 -5.44 -11.15
N LEU A 111 -9.80 -4.35 -11.79
CA LEU A 111 -9.06 -3.28 -11.12
C LEU A 111 -9.94 -2.49 -10.13
N PHE A 112 -11.26 -2.47 -10.35
CA PHE A 112 -12.21 -1.64 -9.58
C PHE A 112 -12.99 -2.42 -8.50
N GLU A 113 -12.61 -3.67 -8.20
CA GLU A 113 -13.33 -4.53 -7.25
C GLU A 113 -13.43 -3.91 -5.85
N ASP A 114 -12.37 -3.24 -5.40
CA ASP A 114 -12.33 -2.61 -4.08
C ASP A 114 -13.28 -1.41 -3.96
N ILE A 115 -13.42 -0.64 -5.04
CA ILE A 115 -14.37 0.48 -5.17
C ILE A 115 -15.80 -0.06 -5.11
N ALA A 116 -16.12 -1.10 -5.87
CA ALA A 116 -17.44 -1.75 -5.84
C ALA A 116 -17.77 -2.34 -4.46
N ARG A 117 -16.76 -2.77 -3.71
CA ARG A 117 -16.90 -3.19 -2.30
C ARG A 117 -17.23 -2.00 -1.40
N GLY A 118 -16.53 -0.86 -1.53
CA GLY A 118 -16.82 0.37 -0.79
C GLY A 118 -18.23 0.90 -1.07
N GLU A 119 -18.65 0.90 -2.33
CA GLU A 119 -20.02 1.30 -2.73
C GLU A 119 -21.09 0.46 -2.02
N ARG A 120 -20.92 -0.87 -1.98
CA ARG A 120 -21.87 -1.77 -1.32
C ARG A 120 -21.96 -1.52 0.17
N TYR A 121 -20.81 -1.27 0.82
CA TYR A 121 -20.76 -0.96 2.25
C TYR A 121 -21.55 0.31 2.57
N TRP A 122 -21.22 1.41 1.90
CA TRP A 122 -21.82 2.72 2.17
C TRP A 122 -23.27 2.85 1.68
N ARG A 123 -23.66 2.13 0.62
CA ARG A 123 -25.09 2.05 0.21
C ARG A 123 -25.95 1.31 1.24
N GLY A 124 -25.35 0.44 2.05
CA GLY A 124 -26.04 -0.25 3.15
C GLY A 124 -26.26 0.60 4.40
N HIS A 125 -25.67 1.81 4.47
CA HIS A 125 -25.87 2.74 5.59
C HIS A 125 -27.08 3.63 5.31
N ASP A 126 -27.89 3.88 6.34
CA ASP A 126 -29.07 4.76 6.25
C ASP A 126 -28.64 6.18 5.87
N GLY A 127 -28.93 6.59 4.63
CA GLY A 127 -28.58 7.91 4.12
C GLY A 127 -27.28 7.98 3.33
N GLY A 128 -26.59 6.87 3.06
CA GLY A 128 -25.32 6.88 2.32
C GLY A 128 -24.19 7.54 3.12
N LEU A 129 -23.18 8.03 2.40
CA LEU A 129 -22.03 8.72 2.99
C LEU A 129 -22.31 10.22 3.05
N VAL A 130 -22.36 10.81 4.24
CA VAL A 130 -22.74 12.20 4.47
C VAL A 130 -21.56 13.05 4.97
N THR A 131 -21.76 14.37 5.14
CA THR A 131 -20.67 15.27 5.55
C THR A 131 -20.28 15.03 6.99
N GLU A 132 -21.25 14.65 7.82
CA GLU A 132 -21.10 14.34 9.23
C GLU A 132 -20.11 13.19 9.44
N ASP A 133 -20.10 12.18 8.54
CA ASP A 133 -19.12 11.10 8.57
C ASP A 133 -17.67 11.61 8.39
N LEU A 134 -17.48 12.76 7.71
CA LEU A 134 -16.18 13.41 7.56
C LEU A 134 -15.87 14.37 8.71
N ASP A 135 -16.89 14.99 9.29
CA ASP A 135 -16.75 15.92 10.42
C ASP A 135 -16.38 15.17 11.72
N ASP A 136 -16.79 13.91 11.84
CA ASP A 136 -16.40 13.02 12.93
C ASP A 136 -14.90 12.57 12.87
N ILE A 137 -14.20 12.90 11.78
CA ILE A 137 -12.80 12.55 11.58
C ILE A 137 -11.89 13.68 12.07
N THR A 138 -11.16 13.43 13.14
CA THR A 138 -10.01 14.28 13.51
C THR A 138 -8.91 14.15 12.46
N ILE A 139 -8.51 15.27 11.86
CA ILE A 139 -7.39 15.30 10.91
C ILE A 139 -6.08 15.20 11.69
N GLU A 140 -5.48 14.01 11.69
CA GLU A 140 -4.18 13.72 12.30
C GLU A 140 -3.02 14.00 11.34
N PRO A 141 -1.76 14.09 11.83
CA PRO A 141 -0.60 14.19 10.95
C PRO A 141 -0.56 13.03 9.94
N GLY A 142 -0.37 13.35 8.66
CA GLY A 142 -0.48 12.42 7.53
C GLY A 142 -1.84 12.46 6.84
N MET A 143 -2.81 13.25 7.32
CA MET A 143 -4.15 13.32 6.73
C MET A 143 -4.43 14.64 6.02
N VAL A 144 -5.35 14.57 5.05
CA VAL A 144 -5.81 15.71 4.27
C VAL A 144 -7.32 15.62 4.08
N ARG A 145 -8.01 16.74 4.27
CA ARG A 145 -9.40 16.95 3.85
C ARG A 145 -9.42 17.81 2.60
N ALA A 146 -10.07 17.32 1.56
CA ALA A 146 -10.12 17.96 0.25
C ALA A 146 -11.49 17.75 -0.40
N PHE A 147 -11.81 18.58 -1.39
CA PHE A 147 -13.00 18.37 -2.21
C PHE A 147 -12.69 18.60 -3.68
N ILE A 148 -13.47 17.95 -4.53
CA ILE A 148 -13.53 18.23 -5.97
C ILE A 148 -14.84 18.95 -6.21
N SER A 149 -14.77 20.14 -6.78
CA SER A 149 -15.95 20.91 -7.21
C SER A 149 -15.76 21.44 -8.62
N GLN A 150 -16.75 21.22 -9.48
CA GLN A 150 -16.72 21.61 -10.89
C GLN A 150 -15.45 21.13 -11.63
N GLY A 151 -14.96 19.94 -11.26
CA GLY A 151 -13.74 19.35 -11.82
C GLY A 151 -12.42 19.94 -11.31
N HIS A 152 -12.45 20.75 -10.26
CA HIS A 152 -11.27 21.37 -9.64
C HIS A 152 -11.01 20.82 -8.23
N LEU A 153 -9.75 20.47 -7.96
CA LEU A 153 -9.29 19.96 -6.66
C LEU A 153 -8.97 21.12 -5.70
N HIS A 154 -9.55 21.08 -4.50
CA HIS A 154 -9.35 22.06 -3.45
C HIS A 154 -8.92 21.37 -2.16
N VAL A 155 -7.90 21.93 -1.49
CA VAL A 155 -7.41 21.46 -0.19
C VAL A 155 -8.04 22.31 0.91
N VAL A 156 -8.76 21.68 1.83
CA VAL A 156 -9.39 22.36 2.99
C VAL A 156 -8.39 22.41 4.14
N THR A 157 -7.88 21.24 4.51
CA THR A 157 -6.92 21.07 5.60
C THR A 157 -5.90 20.01 5.19
N ALA A 158 -4.63 20.26 5.46
CA ALA A 158 -3.56 19.27 5.29
C ALA A 158 -2.61 19.31 6.49
N ARG A 159 -2.35 18.16 7.10
CA ARG A 159 -1.42 18.05 8.22
C ARG A 159 -0.27 17.14 7.86
N ALA A 160 0.93 17.70 7.76
CA ALA A 160 2.14 16.96 7.53
C ALA A 160 3.08 17.11 8.74
N LYS A 161 3.45 15.98 9.37
CA LYS A 161 4.40 15.97 10.49
C LYS A 161 5.79 16.48 10.11
N GLY A 162 6.12 16.43 8.83
CA GLY A 162 7.38 16.88 8.26
C GLY A 162 7.46 16.60 6.76
N GLU A 163 8.67 16.68 6.21
CA GLU A 163 8.92 16.59 4.77
C GLU A 163 8.44 15.27 4.13
N ASP A 164 8.58 14.14 4.81
CA ASP A 164 8.14 12.85 4.26
C ASP A 164 6.62 12.84 4.03
N HIS A 165 5.81 13.22 5.03
CA HIS A 165 4.36 13.31 4.89
C HIS A 165 3.98 14.35 3.83
N ARG A 166 4.64 15.51 3.83
CA ARG A 166 4.37 16.57 2.85
C ARG A 166 4.56 16.08 1.43
N ARG A 167 5.65 15.36 1.13
CA ARG A 167 5.93 14.82 -0.21
C ARG A 167 4.94 13.75 -0.61
N LYS A 168 4.56 12.86 0.31
CA LYS A 168 3.53 11.84 0.07
C LYS A 168 2.17 12.48 -0.24
N ILE A 169 1.76 13.48 0.56
CA ILE A 169 0.53 14.26 0.36
C ILE A 169 0.54 14.92 -1.02
N LEU A 170 1.64 15.58 -1.38
CA LEU A 170 1.77 16.19 -2.70
C LEU A 170 1.70 15.16 -3.82
N GLY A 171 2.35 14.00 -3.68
CA GLY A 171 2.25 12.92 -4.66
C GLY A 171 0.81 12.45 -4.90
N VAL A 172 0.04 12.27 -3.83
CA VAL A 172 -1.39 11.90 -3.92
C VAL A 172 -2.21 13.00 -4.61
N LEU A 173 -2.08 14.25 -4.16
CA LEU A 173 -2.81 15.37 -4.75
C LEU A 173 -2.42 15.61 -6.22
N SER A 174 -1.15 15.43 -6.58
CA SER A 174 -0.68 15.48 -7.97
C SER A 174 -1.33 14.40 -8.83
N SER A 175 -1.43 13.16 -8.33
CA SER A 175 -2.09 12.08 -9.06
C SER A 175 -3.59 12.33 -9.24
N ILE A 176 -4.28 12.85 -8.22
CA ILE A 176 -5.68 13.27 -8.32
C ILE A 176 -5.82 14.38 -9.37
N HIS A 177 -4.98 15.43 -9.32
CA HIS A 177 -5.02 16.51 -10.29
C HIS A 177 -4.79 16.00 -11.71
N ARG A 178 -3.80 15.14 -11.93
CA ARG A 178 -3.51 14.54 -13.24
C ARG A 178 -4.70 13.75 -13.79
N ALA A 179 -5.35 12.94 -12.95
CA ALA A 179 -6.55 12.19 -13.34
C ALA A 179 -7.72 13.11 -13.74
N LEU A 180 -7.92 14.22 -13.02
CA LEU A 180 -8.92 15.26 -13.34
C LEU A 180 -8.55 16.06 -14.59
N ALA A 181 -7.28 16.39 -14.77
CA ALA A 181 -6.81 17.17 -15.91
C ALA A 181 -6.94 16.41 -17.23
N ALA A 182 -6.70 15.09 -17.20
CA ALA A 182 -6.85 14.19 -18.33
C ALA A 182 -8.31 13.82 -18.65
N ASP A 183 -9.23 14.11 -17.73
CA ASP A 183 -10.65 13.77 -17.87
C ASP A 183 -11.42 14.83 -18.65
N ARG A 184 -12.06 14.40 -19.75
CA ARG A 184 -12.90 15.26 -20.59
C ARG A 184 -14.23 15.61 -19.91
N ASP A 185 -14.70 14.75 -19.03
CA ASP A 185 -16.02 14.86 -18.39
C ASP A 185 -15.93 15.46 -16.98
N ARG A 186 -14.75 15.96 -16.58
CA ARG A 186 -14.45 16.39 -15.20
C ARG A 186 -15.44 17.39 -14.60
N VAL A 187 -16.00 18.27 -15.43
CA VAL A 187 -16.96 19.31 -15.00
C VAL A 187 -18.36 18.74 -14.77
N SER A 188 -18.69 17.63 -15.44
CA SER A 188 -19.98 16.96 -15.31
C SER A 188 -20.02 15.92 -14.18
N ARG A 189 -18.85 15.57 -13.63
CA ARG A 189 -18.75 14.67 -12.48
C ARG A 189 -19.36 15.30 -11.24
N ARG A 190 -19.84 14.45 -10.35
CA ARG A 190 -20.40 14.87 -9.08
C ARG A 190 -19.31 15.50 -8.21
N ASP A 191 -19.65 16.64 -7.61
CA ASP A 191 -18.84 17.25 -6.57
C ASP A 191 -18.80 16.33 -5.33
N ILE A 192 -17.60 16.08 -4.81
CA ILE A 192 -17.37 15.20 -3.67
C ILE A 192 -16.39 15.82 -2.69
N GLU A 193 -16.56 15.52 -1.41
CA GLU A 193 -15.60 15.83 -0.36
C GLU A 193 -15.12 14.54 0.28
N PHE A 194 -13.84 14.50 0.62
CA PHE A 194 -13.18 13.30 1.12
C PHE A 194 -12.04 13.63 2.05
N VAL A 195 -11.68 12.64 2.85
CA VAL A 195 -10.48 12.64 3.68
C VAL A 195 -9.59 11.49 3.23
N PHE A 196 -8.29 11.76 3.08
CA PHE A 196 -7.32 10.70 2.79
C PHE A 196 -6.16 10.73 3.78
N SER A 197 -5.53 9.57 3.97
CA SER A 197 -4.35 9.40 4.83
C SER A 197 -3.18 8.83 4.05
N VAL A 198 -1.99 9.38 4.30
CA VAL A 198 -0.71 8.85 3.80
C VAL A 198 0.03 7.99 4.82
N GLU A 199 -0.60 7.69 5.96
CA GLU A 199 -0.06 6.77 6.96
C GLU A 199 -0.14 5.31 6.50
N ASP A 200 0.70 4.49 7.14
CA ASP A 200 0.79 3.07 6.80
C ASP A 200 -0.49 2.31 7.18
N LYS A 201 -1.19 2.70 8.26
CA LYS A 201 -2.34 1.97 8.79
C LYS A 201 -3.50 2.89 9.13
N VAL A 202 -4.71 2.35 9.02
CA VAL A 202 -5.95 3.03 9.45
C VAL A 202 -5.90 3.32 10.95
N GLU A 203 -5.56 2.31 11.77
CA GLU A 203 -5.50 2.41 13.24
C GLU A 203 -4.51 3.47 13.77
N ASP A 204 -3.54 3.90 12.97
CA ASP A 204 -2.56 4.92 13.35
C ASP A 204 -3.21 6.33 13.37
N VAL A 205 -4.34 6.54 12.67
CA VAL A 205 -4.97 7.87 12.51
C VAL A 205 -6.48 7.90 12.73
N THR A 206 -7.16 6.76 12.60
CA THR A 206 -8.62 6.72 12.59
C THR A 206 -9.15 5.31 12.86
N ASN A 207 -10.46 5.09 12.71
CA ASN A 207 -11.08 3.78 12.93
C ASN A 207 -11.60 3.13 11.63
N PRO A 208 -11.87 1.81 11.63
CA PRO A 208 -12.31 1.04 10.46
C PRO A 208 -13.63 1.47 9.79
N HIS A 209 -14.44 2.30 10.45
CA HIS A 209 -15.76 2.72 9.99
C HIS A 209 -15.75 4.09 9.30
N HIS A 210 -14.67 4.86 9.41
CA HIS A 210 -14.59 6.16 8.77
C HIS A 210 -14.30 6.04 7.26
N PRO A 211 -14.89 6.89 6.41
CA PRO A 211 -14.75 6.86 4.94
C PRO A 211 -13.40 7.40 4.42
N VAL A 212 -12.29 7.08 5.10
CA VAL A 212 -10.97 7.59 4.73
C VAL A 212 -10.40 6.83 3.52
N TRP A 213 -9.80 7.56 2.58
CA TRP A 213 -9.04 6.98 1.49
C TRP A 213 -7.62 6.65 1.95
N VAL A 214 -7.21 5.40 1.80
CA VAL A 214 -5.94 4.87 2.34
C VAL A 214 -5.18 4.06 1.30
N PHE A 215 -3.87 3.92 1.48
CA PHE A 215 -3.03 3.14 0.55
C PHE A 215 -3.23 1.63 0.66
N ALA A 216 -3.57 1.17 1.87
CA ALA A 216 -3.86 -0.23 2.13
C ALA A 216 -4.84 -0.36 3.30
N ARG A 217 -5.57 -1.48 3.29
CA ARG A 217 -6.52 -1.84 4.34
C ARG A 217 -6.47 -3.33 4.65
N THR A 218 -7.00 -3.72 5.79
CA THR A 218 -7.32 -5.11 6.12
C THR A 218 -8.74 -5.46 5.65
N PRO A 219 -9.11 -6.75 5.58
CA PRO A 219 -10.48 -7.15 5.25
C PRO A 219 -11.56 -6.59 6.19
N THR A 220 -11.22 -6.32 7.45
CA THR A 220 -12.15 -5.81 8.48
C THR A 220 -12.32 -4.30 8.46
N GLU A 221 -11.48 -3.58 7.72
CA GLU A 221 -11.60 -2.14 7.50
C GLU A 221 -12.55 -1.90 6.31
N GLU A 222 -13.84 -2.13 6.53
CA GLU A 222 -14.85 -2.10 5.47
C GLU A 222 -15.27 -0.69 5.08
N GLY A 223 -15.22 0.29 6.01
CA GLY A 223 -15.58 1.68 5.76
C GLY A 223 -14.57 2.46 4.93
N VAL A 224 -13.30 2.04 4.92
CA VAL A 224 -12.22 2.74 4.20
C VAL A 224 -12.17 2.38 2.71
N TRP A 225 -11.67 3.33 1.90
CA TRP A 225 -11.53 3.20 0.45
C TRP A 225 -10.06 3.07 0.06
N LEU A 226 -9.71 2.18 -0.88
CA LEU A 226 -8.33 2.11 -1.37
C LEU A 226 -8.06 3.15 -2.45
N MET A 227 -6.93 3.83 -2.32
CA MET A 227 -6.36 4.71 -3.35
C MET A 227 -4.98 4.23 -3.82
N PRO A 228 -4.54 4.61 -5.03
CA PRO A 228 -3.15 4.44 -5.45
C PRO A 228 -2.20 5.17 -4.51
N ASP A 229 -1.09 4.51 -4.16
CA ASP A 229 -0.13 5.12 -3.25
C ASP A 229 0.67 6.27 -3.88
N PHE A 230 1.19 7.18 -3.04
CA PHE A 230 1.94 8.37 -3.47
C PHE A 230 3.07 8.08 -4.47
N SER A 231 3.63 6.86 -4.42
CA SER A 231 4.78 6.50 -5.24
C SER A 231 4.42 6.01 -6.63
N PHE A 232 3.14 6.01 -7.02
CA PHE A 232 2.76 6.01 -8.43
C PHE A 232 3.08 7.36 -9.11
N TRP A 233 2.99 8.48 -8.37
CA TRP A 233 3.49 9.78 -8.83
C TRP A 233 5.02 9.78 -8.80
N ALA A 234 5.61 9.71 -7.60
CA ALA A 234 7.04 9.59 -7.39
C ALA A 234 7.36 9.22 -5.94
N TRP A 235 8.48 8.52 -5.72
CA TRP A 235 9.04 8.32 -4.39
C TRP A 235 10.35 9.09 -4.25
N ASP A 236 10.24 10.26 -3.62
CA ASP A 236 11.35 11.18 -3.36
C ASP A 236 11.70 11.24 -1.86
N ASN A 237 12.41 10.21 -1.40
CA ASN A 237 13.02 10.17 -0.08
C ASN A 237 14.53 10.46 -0.21
N PRO A 238 15.12 11.44 0.52
CA PRO A 238 16.54 11.80 0.38
C PRO A 238 17.50 10.65 0.67
N GLN A 239 17.11 9.71 1.52
CA GLN A 239 17.91 8.54 1.90
C GLN A 239 17.76 7.38 0.90
N ASN A 240 16.70 7.39 0.09
CA ASN A 240 16.36 6.32 -0.83
C ASN A 240 15.52 6.87 -2.01
N TYR A 241 16.17 7.67 -2.85
CA TYR A 241 15.52 8.26 -4.02
C TYR A 241 15.22 7.18 -5.07
N ILE A 242 13.96 7.06 -5.49
CA ILE A 242 13.53 6.13 -6.54
C ILE A 242 13.03 6.91 -7.76
N GLY A 243 12.30 8.01 -7.54
CA GLY A 243 11.78 8.88 -8.59
C GLY A 243 10.39 8.49 -9.10
N PRO A 244 9.96 9.01 -10.26
CA PRO A 244 8.66 8.71 -10.86
C PRO A 244 8.53 7.24 -11.26
N PHE A 245 7.33 6.67 -11.08
CA PHE A 245 7.10 5.24 -11.31
C PHE A 245 7.38 4.82 -12.76
N ASP A 246 6.89 5.59 -13.73
CA ASP A 246 7.07 5.32 -15.16
C ASP A 246 8.54 5.33 -15.58
N GLN A 247 9.34 6.24 -15.03
CA GLN A 247 10.79 6.28 -15.25
C GLN A 247 11.50 5.06 -14.67
N VAL A 248 11.05 4.55 -13.52
CA VAL A 248 11.61 3.32 -12.95
C VAL A 248 11.27 2.12 -13.85
N VAL A 249 10.03 2.03 -14.33
CA VAL A 249 9.63 0.98 -15.29
C VAL A 249 10.45 1.07 -16.58
N ASP A 250 10.71 2.26 -17.11
CA ASP A 250 11.57 2.44 -18.29
C ASP A 250 13.02 2.01 -18.04
N ARG A 251 13.59 2.32 -16.87
CA ARG A 251 14.92 1.84 -16.49
C ARG A 251 14.95 0.32 -16.40
N ILE A 252 13.97 -0.28 -15.73
CA ILE A 252 13.81 -1.72 -15.64
C ILE A 252 13.77 -2.35 -17.03
N LYS A 253 12.92 -1.87 -17.94
CA LYS A 253 12.81 -2.40 -19.31
C LYS A 253 14.13 -2.39 -20.09
N ARG A 254 15.06 -1.48 -19.77
CA ARG A 254 16.37 -1.39 -20.44
C ARG A 254 17.39 -2.38 -19.89
N VAL A 255 17.26 -2.80 -18.63
CA VAL A 255 18.25 -3.63 -17.93
C VAL A 255 17.73 -5.01 -17.53
N ASP A 256 16.42 -5.26 -17.70
CA ASP A 256 15.79 -6.55 -17.45
C ASP A 256 16.40 -7.61 -18.37
N LEU A 257 17.01 -8.63 -17.77
CA LEU A 257 17.74 -9.66 -18.50
C LEU A 257 16.79 -10.64 -19.21
N PRO A 258 17.22 -11.27 -20.32
CA PRO A 258 16.59 -12.49 -20.81
C PRO A 258 16.47 -13.53 -19.69
N TRP A 259 15.43 -14.38 -19.76
CA TRP A 259 15.13 -15.33 -18.68
C TRP A 259 16.31 -16.24 -18.33
N ASP A 260 16.98 -16.78 -19.35
CA ASP A 260 18.08 -17.74 -19.20
C ASP A 260 19.37 -17.10 -18.65
N GLU A 261 19.45 -15.77 -18.62
CA GLU A 261 20.57 -15.01 -18.04
C GLU A 261 20.33 -14.60 -16.59
N LYS A 262 19.11 -14.79 -16.06
CA LYS A 262 18.79 -14.46 -14.67
C LYS A 262 19.34 -15.51 -13.71
N ARG A 263 19.71 -15.06 -12.52
CA ARG A 263 20.13 -15.95 -11.42
C ARG A 263 18.94 -16.76 -10.93
N PRO A 264 19.03 -18.10 -10.83
CA PRO A 264 17.97 -18.96 -10.32
C PRO A 264 17.89 -18.90 -8.77
N GLN A 265 17.74 -17.68 -8.24
CA GLN A 265 17.73 -17.39 -6.82
C GLN A 265 16.56 -16.47 -6.47
N LEU A 266 16.07 -16.60 -5.24
CA LEU A 266 15.12 -15.75 -4.55
C LEU A 266 15.84 -14.60 -3.87
N VAL A 267 15.60 -13.38 -4.35
CA VAL A 267 16.15 -12.17 -3.76
C VAL A 267 15.15 -11.43 -2.88
N TRP A 268 15.64 -10.93 -1.75
CA TRP A 268 14.95 -9.90 -0.97
C TRP A 268 15.95 -9.04 -0.21
N ARG A 269 15.65 -7.74 -0.16
CA ARG A 269 16.37 -6.72 0.60
C ARG A 269 15.37 -5.85 1.36
N GLY A 270 15.51 -5.75 2.67
CA GLY A 270 14.66 -4.89 3.50
C GLY A 270 15.08 -4.84 4.97
N LYS A 271 14.38 -4.03 5.76
CA LYS A 271 14.61 -3.90 7.22
C LYS A 271 13.80 -4.93 8.01
N PRO A 272 14.41 -5.88 8.75
CA PRO A 272 13.68 -6.81 9.62
C PRO A 272 12.73 -6.11 10.59
N SER A 273 13.14 -4.99 11.20
CA SER A 273 12.41 -4.24 12.24
C SER A 273 11.01 -3.77 11.84
N PHE A 274 10.69 -3.68 10.54
CA PHE A 274 9.37 -3.21 10.09
C PHE A 274 8.28 -4.27 10.21
N ALA A 275 8.65 -5.55 10.20
CA ALA A 275 7.76 -6.67 10.48
C ALA A 275 8.60 -7.82 11.08
N PRO A 276 9.09 -7.68 12.32
CA PRO A 276 10.21 -8.47 12.85
C PRO A 276 10.01 -9.97 12.72
N LYS A 277 8.83 -10.46 13.11
CA LYS A 277 8.51 -11.89 13.03
C LYS A 277 8.44 -12.39 11.59
N LEU A 278 7.69 -11.68 10.74
CA LEU A 278 7.44 -12.05 9.35
C LEU A 278 8.70 -12.01 8.48
N ARG A 279 9.45 -10.91 8.53
CA ARG A 279 10.67 -10.72 7.72
C ARG A 279 11.79 -11.63 8.16
N ARG A 280 11.91 -11.93 9.46
CA ARG A 280 12.87 -12.93 9.94
C ARG A 280 12.48 -14.35 9.53
N ALA A 281 11.20 -14.68 9.51
CA ALA A 281 10.76 -15.98 9.01
C ALA A 281 11.19 -16.22 7.55
N LEU A 282 11.11 -15.20 6.67
CA LEU A 282 11.65 -15.28 5.31
C LEU A 282 13.18 -15.51 5.31
N ILE A 283 13.93 -14.72 6.09
CA ILE A 283 15.39 -14.84 6.18
C ILE A 283 15.78 -16.25 6.62
N GLU A 284 15.16 -16.79 7.66
CA GLU A 284 15.44 -18.14 8.15
C GLU A 284 15.01 -19.22 7.15
N ALA A 285 13.86 -19.09 6.49
CA ALA A 285 13.39 -20.06 5.50
C ALA A 285 14.30 -20.16 4.26
N ALA A 286 15.00 -19.08 3.92
CA ALA A 286 15.95 -19.02 2.81
C ALA A 286 17.43 -19.22 3.24
N ARG A 287 17.71 -19.32 4.54
CA ARG A 287 19.08 -19.42 5.08
C ARG A 287 19.76 -20.70 4.60
N ASP A 288 21.01 -20.55 4.16
CA ASP A 288 21.87 -21.64 3.66
C ASP A 288 21.27 -22.44 2.48
N LYS A 289 20.24 -21.91 1.82
CA LYS A 289 19.67 -22.49 0.61
C LYS A 289 20.44 -21.97 -0.62
N PRO A 290 20.81 -22.82 -1.59
CA PRO A 290 21.52 -22.37 -2.78
C PRO A 290 20.70 -21.39 -3.63
N TRP A 291 19.36 -21.51 -3.57
CA TRP A 291 18.42 -20.60 -4.19
C TRP A 291 18.12 -19.34 -3.33
N GLY A 292 18.63 -19.22 -2.11
CA GLY A 292 18.31 -18.12 -1.19
C GLY A 292 19.34 -16.99 -1.24
N ASP A 293 18.96 -15.83 -1.76
CA ASP A 293 19.70 -14.56 -1.61
C ASP A 293 18.82 -13.53 -0.89
N VAL A 294 18.43 -13.85 0.35
CA VAL A 294 17.60 -13.01 1.20
C VAL A 294 18.47 -12.40 2.29
N LYS A 295 18.55 -11.07 2.36
CA LYS A 295 19.41 -10.34 3.31
C LYS A 295 18.74 -9.08 3.81
N GLN A 296 19.03 -8.64 5.03
CA GLN A 296 18.63 -7.29 5.43
C GLN A 296 19.44 -6.21 4.70
N VAL A 297 18.89 -5.01 4.69
CA VAL A 297 19.61 -3.80 4.31
C VAL A 297 20.14 -3.10 5.55
N ASP A 298 21.40 -2.70 5.48
CA ASP A 298 22.02 -1.76 6.42
C ASP A 298 22.24 -0.43 5.69
N TRP A 299 21.53 0.61 6.13
CA TRP A 299 21.58 1.94 5.51
C TRP A 299 22.75 2.78 6.02
N ASP A 300 23.29 2.46 7.18
CA ASP A 300 24.43 3.18 7.75
C ASP A 300 25.72 2.79 7.02
N THR A 301 25.85 1.50 6.67
CA THR A 301 27.01 0.99 5.92
C THR A 301 26.79 0.89 4.41
N GLY A 302 25.54 0.99 3.95
CA GLY A 302 25.16 0.74 2.56
C GLY A 302 25.17 -0.73 2.16
N SER A 303 25.35 -1.65 3.12
CA SER A 303 25.46 -3.08 2.86
C SER A 303 24.13 -3.67 2.39
N ASN A 304 24.21 -4.55 1.39
CA ASN A 304 23.09 -5.24 0.75
C ASN A 304 22.03 -4.33 0.12
N ILE A 305 22.25 -3.01 -0.01
CA ILE A 305 21.34 -2.15 -0.77
C ILE A 305 21.31 -2.63 -2.22
N LEU A 306 20.10 -2.83 -2.75
CA LEU A 306 19.87 -3.22 -4.13
C LEU A 306 18.88 -2.23 -4.75
N ARG A 307 19.23 -1.67 -5.91
CA ARG A 307 18.31 -0.76 -6.63
C ARG A 307 17.11 -1.55 -7.13
N MET A 308 16.02 -0.86 -7.45
CA MET A 308 14.80 -1.53 -7.91
C MET A 308 15.06 -2.36 -9.17
N GLU A 309 15.82 -1.80 -10.12
CA GLU A 309 16.18 -2.46 -11.36
C GLU A 309 17.17 -3.63 -11.21
N ASP A 310 18.01 -3.62 -10.17
CA ASP A 310 18.97 -4.70 -9.93
C ASP A 310 18.30 -5.98 -9.41
N HIS A 311 17.08 -5.87 -8.87
CA HIS A 311 16.28 -7.06 -8.53
C HIS A 311 15.92 -7.88 -9.78
N CYS A 312 15.90 -7.25 -10.97
CA CYS A 312 15.59 -7.93 -12.23
C CYS A 312 16.68 -8.92 -12.68
N GLN A 313 17.84 -8.95 -12.01
CA GLN A 313 18.88 -9.96 -12.27
C GLN A 313 18.50 -11.36 -11.72
N TYR A 314 17.43 -11.47 -10.94
CA TYR A 314 17.01 -12.69 -10.25
C TYR A 314 15.73 -13.25 -10.86
N MET A 315 15.62 -14.57 -10.94
CA MET A 315 14.40 -15.25 -11.38
C MET A 315 13.25 -15.08 -10.40
N PHE A 316 13.54 -15.01 -9.10
CA PHE A 316 12.52 -14.91 -8.04
C PHE A 316 12.76 -13.69 -7.16
N ILE A 317 11.71 -12.93 -6.87
CA ILE A 317 11.77 -11.76 -5.99
C ILE A 317 10.72 -11.92 -4.89
N ALA A 318 11.15 -11.91 -3.62
CA ALA A 318 10.20 -12.01 -2.52
C ALA A 318 9.47 -10.69 -2.29
N HIS A 319 8.17 -10.75 -2.07
CA HIS A 319 7.36 -9.65 -1.55
C HIS A 319 6.95 -9.93 -0.11
N VAL A 320 7.21 -8.96 0.77
CA VAL A 320 6.96 -9.08 2.21
C VAL A 320 6.39 -7.78 2.75
N GLU A 321 5.31 -7.89 3.49
CA GLU A 321 4.71 -6.78 4.23
C GLU A 321 5.70 -6.13 5.22
N GLY A 322 5.43 -4.87 5.57
CA GLY A 322 6.16 -4.09 6.55
C GLY A 322 5.28 -3.78 7.74
N ARG A 323 5.26 -2.51 8.15
CA ARG A 323 4.27 -2.02 9.13
C ARG A 323 2.85 -2.33 8.64
N SER A 324 2.61 -2.14 7.35
CA SER A 324 1.42 -2.60 6.62
C SER A 324 1.80 -3.18 5.25
N TYR A 325 1.25 -2.66 4.15
CA TYR A 325 1.65 -2.99 2.80
C TYR A 325 3.13 -2.64 2.54
N SER A 326 3.68 -3.17 1.45
CA SER A 326 4.97 -2.70 0.93
C SER A 326 4.78 -2.09 -0.46
N ALA A 327 4.96 -0.78 -0.54
CA ALA A 327 4.92 -0.02 -1.80
C ALA A 327 5.94 -0.51 -2.86
N SER A 328 6.90 -1.37 -2.47
CA SER A 328 7.89 -1.97 -3.35
C SER A 328 7.33 -2.98 -4.36
N LEU A 329 6.13 -3.55 -4.12
CA LEU A 329 5.57 -4.63 -4.96
C LEU A 329 5.50 -4.25 -6.44
N LYS A 330 4.89 -3.10 -6.75
CA LYS A 330 4.72 -2.62 -8.13
C LYS A 330 6.04 -2.50 -8.91
N TYR A 331 7.12 -2.11 -8.23
CA TYR A 331 8.45 -2.01 -8.84
C TYR A 331 9.03 -3.39 -9.15
N ARG A 332 8.84 -4.36 -8.24
CA ARG A 332 9.28 -5.75 -8.44
C ARG A 332 8.49 -6.43 -9.55
N GLN A 333 7.19 -6.16 -9.63
CA GLN A 333 6.30 -6.63 -10.71
C GLN A 333 6.64 -6.05 -12.08
N ALA A 334 7.48 -5.01 -12.15
CA ALA A 334 8.01 -4.51 -13.41
C ALA A 334 9.19 -5.35 -13.95
N CYS A 335 9.83 -6.20 -13.15
CA CYS A 335 10.83 -7.15 -13.67
C CYS A 335 10.13 -8.37 -14.28
N LYS A 336 10.71 -8.99 -15.32
CA LYS A 336 10.31 -10.33 -15.77
C LYS A 336 10.86 -11.41 -14.82
N SER A 337 10.35 -11.38 -13.59
CA SER A 337 10.72 -12.28 -12.49
C SER A 337 9.46 -12.80 -11.81
N VAL A 338 9.56 -13.96 -11.17
CA VAL A 338 8.47 -14.52 -10.37
C VAL A 338 8.40 -13.78 -9.05
N ILE A 339 7.25 -13.17 -8.77
CA ILE A 339 6.96 -12.62 -7.45
C ILE A 339 6.56 -13.77 -6.53
N VAL A 340 7.24 -13.85 -5.38
CA VAL A 340 6.94 -14.82 -4.32
C VAL A 340 6.41 -14.04 -3.14
N ALA A 341 5.11 -14.13 -2.89
CA ALA A 341 4.44 -13.38 -1.83
C ALA A 341 3.85 -14.34 -0.81
N HIS A 342 4.00 -14.01 0.46
CA HIS A 342 3.26 -14.69 1.51
C HIS A 342 1.77 -14.32 1.43
N LYS A 343 0.90 -15.11 2.07
CA LYS A 343 -0.51 -14.73 2.28
C LYS A 343 -0.61 -13.33 2.89
N LEU A 344 -1.15 -12.40 2.10
CA LEU A 344 -1.21 -10.98 2.44
C LEU A 344 -2.33 -10.71 3.46
N GLN A 345 -2.04 -9.81 4.40
CA GLN A 345 -3.01 -9.28 5.35
C GLN A 345 -3.56 -7.93 4.87
N TYR A 346 -2.72 -7.16 4.18
CA TYR A 346 -3.06 -5.84 3.66
C TYR A 346 -3.38 -5.90 2.17
N ILE A 347 -4.42 -5.18 1.79
CA ILE A 347 -4.98 -5.10 0.44
C ILE A 347 -4.60 -3.74 -0.12
N GLN A 348 -3.93 -3.70 -1.27
CA GLN A 348 -3.84 -2.51 -2.12
C GLN A 348 -4.80 -2.66 -3.30
N HIS A 349 -5.15 -1.54 -3.94
CA HIS A 349 -6.16 -1.49 -5.00
C HIS A 349 -5.96 -2.50 -6.13
N HIS A 350 -4.71 -2.81 -6.52
CA HIS A 350 -4.39 -3.74 -7.60
C HIS A 350 -4.23 -5.20 -7.15
N HIS A 351 -4.32 -5.52 -5.85
CA HIS A 351 -4.11 -6.88 -5.34
C HIS A 351 -5.20 -7.88 -5.78
N TYR A 352 -6.39 -7.42 -6.15
CA TYR A 352 -7.46 -8.25 -6.71
C TYR A 352 -7.07 -8.97 -8.02
N LEU A 353 -6.01 -8.51 -8.66
CA LEU A 353 -5.47 -9.05 -9.91
C LEU A 353 -4.41 -10.14 -9.68
N LEU A 354 -4.06 -10.44 -8.43
CA LEU A 354 -3.12 -11.50 -8.07
C LEU A 354 -3.79 -12.87 -8.29
N VAL A 355 -3.12 -13.73 -9.07
CA VAL A 355 -3.59 -15.07 -9.41
C VAL A 355 -2.53 -16.09 -8.97
N ALA A 356 -2.88 -16.86 -7.93
CA ALA A 356 -1.94 -17.75 -7.24
C ALA A 356 -1.74 -19.12 -7.92
N SER A 357 -2.61 -19.51 -8.84
CA SER A 357 -2.58 -20.83 -9.48
C SER A 357 -3.29 -20.86 -10.83
N GLY A 358 -3.12 -21.96 -11.57
CA GLY A 358 -3.73 -22.16 -12.89
C GLY A 358 -2.93 -21.55 -14.05
N PRO A 359 -3.49 -21.55 -15.27
CA PRO A 359 -2.78 -21.09 -16.47
C PRO A 359 -2.43 -19.59 -16.43
N ASN A 360 -3.24 -18.80 -15.72
CA ASN A 360 -3.07 -17.36 -15.56
C ASN A 360 -2.29 -16.98 -14.29
N GLN A 361 -1.67 -17.95 -13.61
CA GLN A 361 -0.86 -17.69 -12.43
C GLN A 361 0.18 -16.60 -12.72
N ASN A 362 0.21 -15.56 -11.89
CA ASN A 362 1.09 -14.40 -12.06
C ASN A 362 1.96 -14.10 -10.81
N TYR A 363 1.81 -14.88 -9.75
CA TYR A 363 2.72 -14.92 -8.61
C TYR A 363 2.71 -16.30 -7.95
N VAL A 364 3.67 -16.55 -7.07
CA VAL A 364 3.71 -17.73 -6.20
C VAL A 364 3.29 -17.31 -4.80
N GLU A 365 2.17 -17.87 -4.33
CA GLU A 365 1.73 -17.71 -2.94
C GLU A 365 2.37 -18.76 -2.04
N VAL A 366 2.90 -18.30 -0.90
CA VAL A 366 3.42 -19.11 0.21
C VAL A 366 2.67 -18.79 1.50
N ASP A 367 2.77 -19.66 2.50
CA ASP A 367 2.19 -19.43 3.81
C ASP A 367 2.78 -18.19 4.48
N ARG A 368 1.99 -17.57 5.39
CA ARG A 368 2.36 -16.28 5.99
C ARG A 368 3.70 -16.32 6.70
N ASP A 369 4.04 -17.45 7.32
CA ASP A 369 5.30 -17.65 8.04
C ASP A 369 6.41 -18.26 7.17
N PHE A 370 6.20 -18.39 5.85
CA PHE A 370 7.14 -18.98 4.90
C PHE A 370 7.49 -20.45 5.16
N SER A 371 6.69 -21.16 5.96
CA SER A 371 6.92 -22.58 6.30
C SER A 371 6.90 -23.51 5.08
N ASP A 372 6.18 -23.16 4.02
CA ASP A 372 6.12 -23.91 2.76
C ASP A 372 7.01 -23.33 1.63
N LEU A 373 7.83 -22.31 1.92
CA LEU A 373 8.63 -21.60 0.92
C LEU A 373 9.52 -22.53 0.08
N ALA A 374 10.29 -23.40 0.73
CA ALA A 374 11.19 -24.33 0.06
C ALA A 374 10.42 -25.28 -0.88
N LYS A 375 9.30 -25.83 -0.40
CA LYS A 375 8.42 -26.72 -1.17
C LYS A 375 7.86 -26.05 -2.44
N LYS A 376 7.67 -24.73 -2.41
CA LYS A 376 7.13 -23.94 -3.53
C LYS A 376 8.20 -23.48 -4.52
N ILE A 377 9.41 -23.18 -4.04
CA ILE A 377 10.50 -22.62 -4.85
C ILE A 377 11.37 -23.70 -5.48
N GLU A 378 11.69 -24.78 -4.77
CA GLU A 378 12.63 -25.80 -5.26
C GLU A 378 12.22 -26.40 -6.62
N PRO A 379 10.94 -26.76 -6.87
CA PRO A 379 10.53 -27.27 -8.17
C PRO A 379 10.69 -26.24 -9.30
N LEU A 380 10.46 -24.95 -9.00
CA LEU A 380 10.53 -23.85 -9.96
C LEU A 380 11.99 -23.46 -10.31
N VAL A 381 12.93 -23.75 -9.41
CA VAL A 381 14.36 -23.56 -9.63
C VAL A 381 14.95 -24.71 -10.45
N ILE A 382 14.44 -25.93 -10.27
CA ILE A 382 14.89 -27.13 -11.00
C ILE A 382 14.38 -27.12 -12.44
N ASP A 383 13.09 -26.81 -12.63
CA ASP A 383 12.46 -26.68 -13.94
C ASP A 383 11.82 -25.28 -14.05
N THR A 384 12.48 -24.42 -14.83
CA THR A 384 12.13 -23.01 -14.89
C THR A 384 11.01 -22.70 -15.89
N ASP A 385 10.47 -23.66 -16.64
CA ASP A 385 9.40 -23.41 -17.63
C ASP A 385 8.14 -22.84 -16.96
N ALA A 386 7.74 -23.44 -15.84
CA ALA A 386 6.62 -22.94 -15.05
C ALA A 386 6.90 -21.55 -14.47
N ALA A 387 8.12 -21.32 -13.98
CA ALA A 387 8.54 -20.03 -13.44
C ALA A 387 8.55 -18.94 -14.53
N HIS A 388 9.04 -19.26 -15.72
CA HIS A 388 9.06 -18.35 -16.86
C HIS A 388 7.67 -17.94 -17.30
N ARG A 389 6.72 -18.90 -17.33
CA ARG A 389 5.31 -18.62 -17.59
C ARG A 389 4.72 -17.67 -16.55
N ILE A 390 4.93 -17.94 -15.25
CA ILE A 390 4.43 -17.09 -14.16
C ILE A 390 5.00 -15.67 -14.26
N ALA A 391 6.31 -15.53 -14.48
CA ALA A 391 6.97 -14.24 -14.68
C ALA A 391 6.42 -13.49 -15.91
N THR A 392 6.17 -14.21 -17.01
CA THR A 392 5.57 -13.63 -18.22
C THR A 392 4.14 -13.15 -17.99
N ASN A 393 3.33 -13.94 -17.26
CA ASN A 393 1.97 -13.55 -16.88
C ASN A 393 1.98 -12.33 -15.95
N SER A 394 2.91 -12.26 -15.00
CA SER A 394 3.12 -11.10 -14.12
C SER A 394 3.39 -9.83 -14.93
N VAL A 395 4.34 -9.88 -15.86
CA VAL A 395 4.66 -8.76 -16.75
C VAL A 395 3.45 -8.31 -17.57
N LYS A 396 2.77 -9.25 -18.24
CA LYS A 396 1.58 -8.95 -19.06
C LYS A 396 0.45 -8.32 -18.24
N THR A 397 0.27 -8.80 -17.01
CA THR A 397 -0.77 -8.30 -16.11
C THR A 397 -0.37 -6.92 -15.58
N PHE A 398 0.76 -6.81 -14.89
CA PHE A 398 1.08 -5.64 -14.10
C PHE A 398 1.82 -4.58 -14.92
N ARG A 399 3.00 -4.90 -15.45
CA ARG A 399 3.83 -3.94 -16.20
C ARG A 399 3.16 -3.42 -17.47
N GLU A 400 2.47 -4.30 -18.19
CA GLU A 400 1.95 -3.99 -19.53
C GLU A 400 0.48 -3.57 -19.53
N ARG A 401 -0.22 -3.63 -18.39
CA ARG A 401 -1.64 -3.32 -18.32
C ARG A 401 -2.04 -2.59 -17.04
N TYR A 402 -2.09 -3.29 -15.91
CA TYR A 402 -2.80 -2.82 -14.71
C TYR A 402 -2.01 -1.87 -13.81
N LEU A 403 -0.70 -1.71 -14.01
CA LEU A 403 0.11 -0.68 -13.33
C LEU A 403 0.56 0.43 -14.27
N THR A 404 -0.04 0.54 -15.45
CA THR A 404 0.28 1.61 -16.41
C THR A 404 -0.28 2.96 -15.93
N ALA A 405 0.25 4.07 -16.44
CA ALA A 405 -0.27 5.41 -16.11
C ALA A 405 -1.75 5.56 -16.49
N ALA A 406 -2.17 4.93 -17.60
CA ALA A 406 -3.57 4.83 -17.99
C ALA A 406 -4.41 4.11 -16.93
N ALA A 407 -3.93 2.98 -16.37
CA ALA A 407 -4.64 2.24 -15.34
C ALA A 407 -4.77 3.04 -14.03
N GLU A 408 -3.71 3.76 -13.62
CA GLU A 408 -3.74 4.63 -12.43
C GLU A 408 -4.79 5.75 -12.59
N ALA A 409 -4.77 6.46 -13.72
CA ALA A 409 -5.72 7.54 -14.01
C ALA A 409 -7.16 7.02 -14.08
N CYS A 410 -7.38 5.86 -14.70
CA CYS A 410 -8.68 5.18 -14.73
C CYS A 410 -9.15 4.78 -13.33
N TYR A 411 -8.27 4.30 -12.45
CA TYR A 411 -8.63 3.96 -11.08
C TYR A 411 -9.05 5.19 -10.28
N TRP A 412 -8.32 6.30 -10.39
CA TRP A 412 -8.72 7.56 -9.73
C TRP A 412 -10.10 8.02 -10.17
N ARG A 413 -10.37 8.03 -11.48
CA ARG A 413 -11.69 8.38 -12.02
C ARG A 413 -12.79 7.42 -11.54
N ALA A 414 -12.52 6.12 -11.54
CA ALA A 414 -13.47 5.13 -11.01
C ALA A 414 -13.72 5.32 -9.50
N LEU A 415 -12.69 5.70 -8.73
CA LEU A 415 -12.84 6.01 -7.31
C LEU A 415 -13.73 7.24 -7.10
N PHE A 416 -13.57 8.29 -7.91
CA PHE A 416 -14.44 9.47 -7.85
C PHE A 416 -15.90 9.10 -8.16
N ASP A 417 -16.13 8.28 -9.18
CA ASP A 417 -17.48 7.84 -9.57
C ASP A 417 -18.11 6.95 -8.48
N GLY A 418 -17.38 5.95 -7.99
CA GLY A 418 -17.89 5.03 -6.99
C GLY A 418 -18.16 5.70 -5.65
N TYR A 419 -17.22 6.50 -5.16
CA TYR A 419 -17.40 7.30 -3.94
C TYR A 419 -18.52 8.34 -4.12
N GLY A 420 -18.56 9.03 -5.26
CA GLY A 420 -19.62 10.01 -5.58
C GLY A 420 -21.00 9.38 -5.73
N SER A 421 -21.10 8.10 -6.08
CA SER A 421 -22.39 7.39 -6.16
C SER A 421 -23.06 7.18 -4.81
N VAL A 422 -22.27 7.15 -3.72
CA VAL A 422 -22.76 6.97 -2.34
C VAL A 422 -22.66 8.24 -1.50
N TRP A 423 -21.93 9.26 -1.95
CA TRP A 423 -21.95 10.60 -1.36
C TRP A 423 -23.39 11.13 -1.36
N ASN A 424 -23.90 11.57 -0.21
CA ASN A 424 -25.27 12.07 -0.05
C ASN A 424 -25.30 13.44 0.61
N SER A 425 -24.32 14.26 0.27
CA SER A 425 -24.19 15.64 0.72
C SER A 425 -23.94 16.60 -0.44
N THR A 426 -23.98 17.90 -0.14
CA THR A 426 -23.58 18.96 -1.08
C THR A 426 -22.22 19.50 -0.65
N VAL A 427 -21.30 19.62 -1.60
CA VAL A 427 -20.03 20.30 -1.38
C VAL A 427 -20.29 21.80 -1.49
N ASN A 428 -20.01 22.55 -0.42
CA ASN A 428 -20.08 24.01 -0.45
C ASN A 428 -18.66 24.58 -0.64
N PRO A 429 -18.32 25.18 -1.81
CA PRO A 429 -17.00 25.77 -2.02
C PRO A 429 -16.77 27.05 -1.22
N TRP A 430 -17.86 27.70 -0.77
CA TRP A 430 -17.85 28.92 0.03
C TRP A 430 -18.12 28.62 1.50
N SER A 431 -17.44 29.34 2.39
CA SER A 431 -17.68 29.30 3.83
C SER A 431 -18.48 30.53 4.26
N ASP A 432 -19.75 30.33 4.63
CA ASP A 432 -20.61 31.41 5.14
C ASP A 432 -20.06 32.02 6.43
N ARG A 433 -19.32 31.23 7.22
CA ARG A 433 -18.71 31.65 8.48
C ARG A 433 -17.59 32.66 8.27
N THR A 434 -16.74 32.45 7.26
CA THR A 434 -15.56 33.30 7.00
C THR A 434 -15.77 34.28 5.86
N GLY A 435 -16.83 34.12 5.06
CA GLY A 435 -17.07 34.92 3.86
C GLY A 435 -15.95 34.77 2.83
N LYS A 436 -15.37 33.56 2.73
CA LYS A 436 -14.25 33.23 1.83
C LYS A 436 -14.44 31.83 1.22
N GLU A 437 -13.61 31.49 0.24
CA GLU A 437 -13.49 30.11 -0.25
C GLU A 437 -13.15 29.16 0.93
N ARG A 438 -13.68 27.94 0.92
CA ARG A 438 -13.47 26.94 1.99
C ARG A 438 -12.22 26.09 1.78
N GLY A 439 -11.68 26.08 0.57
CA GLY A 439 -10.49 25.32 0.22
C GLY A 439 -9.61 26.09 -0.75
N LEU A 440 -8.31 25.88 -0.66
CA LEU A 440 -7.33 26.43 -1.60
C LEU A 440 -7.21 25.51 -2.80
N ARG A 441 -7.36 26.05 -4.02
CA ARG A 441 -7.11 25.31 -5.25
C ARG A 441 -5.72 24.66 -5.26
N TYR A 442 -5.65 23.43 -5.74
CA TYR A 442 -4.41 22.65 -5.74
C TYR A 442 -3.25 23.36 -6.46
N GLU A 443 -3.54 24.07 -7.55
CA GLU A 443 -2.54 24.82 -8.31
C GLU A 443 -1.86 25.92 -7.48
N SER A 444 -2.58 26.51 -6.52
CA SER A 444 -2.02 27.46 -5.56
C SER A 444 -1.40 26.75 -4.36
N PHE A 445 -2.04 25.68 -3.87
CA PHE A 445 -1.56 24.91 -2.73
C PHE A 445 -0.16 24.36 -2.98
N ILE A 446 0.12 23.79 -4.16
CA ILE A 446 1.43 23.20 -4.50
C ILE A 446 2.58 24.24 -4.48
N LEU A 447 2.27 25.53 -4.60
CA LEU A 447 3.25 26.62 -4.58
C LEU A 447 3.58 27.13 -3.17
N LEU A 448 2.89 26.63 -2.14
CA LEU A 448 3.19 27.00 -0.76
C LEU A 448 4.58 26.49 -0.34
N GLU A 449 5.26 27.26 0.51
CA GLU A 449 6.49 26.82 1.16
C GLU A 449 6.20 25.64 2.10
N SER A 450 7.16 24.72 2.25
CA SER A 450 6.99 23.52 3.09
C SER A 450 6.39 23.78 4.47
N PRO A 451 6.86 24.77 5.26
CA PRO A 451 6.32 25.00 6.60
C PRO A 451 4.84 25.38 6.59
N LYS A 452 4.35 26.03 5.52
CA LYS A 452 2.94 26.41 5.36
C LYS A 452 2.04 25.21 5.00
N MET A 453 2.62 24.10 4.56
CA MET A 453 1.90 22.85 4.28
C MET A 453 1.86 21.88 5.47
N PHE A 454 2.63 22.12 6.53
CA PHE A 454 2.69 21.22 7.69
C PHE A 454 1.42 21.26 8.54
N GLU A 455 0.84 22.44 8.71
CA GLU A 455 -0.40 22.68 9.44
C GLU A 455 -1.28 23.62 8.62
N PHE A 456 -1.67 23.18 7.43
CA PHE A 456 -2.47 23.98 6.52
C PHE A 456 -3.96 23.87 6.85
N THR A 457 -4.61 25.02 6.98
CA THR A 457 -6.07 25.17 6.97
C THR A 457 -6.43 26.38 6.12
N ALA A 458 -7.33 26.22 5.16
CA ALA A 458 -7.71 27.26 4.20
C ALA A 458 -8.18 28.56 4.89
N ASP A 459 -9.00 28.46 5.94
CA ASP A 459 -9.51 29.60 6.72
C ASP A 459 -8.38 30.49 7.28
N ALA A 460 -7.29 29.88 7.76
CA ALA A 460 -6.15 30.58 8.33
C ALA A 460 -5.23 31.15 7.24
N ALA A 461 -4.97 30.38 6.18
CA ALA A 461 -4.05 30.75 5.10
C ALA A 461 -4.57 31.93 4.26
N MET A 462 -5.88 32.00 4.02
CA MET A 462 -6.50 33.06 3.21
C MET A 462 -6.77 34.36 4.00
N SER A 463 -6.37 34.40 5.27
CA SER A 463 -6.46 35.62 6.10
C SER A 463 -5.21 36.50 6.03
N GLY A 464 -4.10 35.99 5.46
CA GLY A 464 -2.86 36.75 5.27
C GLY A 464 -2.66 37.39 3.88
N TYR A 465 -3.65 37.28 2.99
CA TYR A 465 -3.60 37.80 1.61
C TYR A 465 -4.53 39.01 1.37
N ALA A 466 -5.06 39.62 2.44
CA ALA A 466 -5.91 40.82 2.37
C ALA A 466 -5.08 42.09 2.64
#